data_AF-A0A919M8Q1-F1
#
_entry.id   AF-A0A919M8Q1-F1
#
_cell.length_a   1.000
_cell.length_b   1.000
_cell.length_c   1.000
_cell.angle_alpha   90.00
_cell.angle_beta   90.00
_cell.angle_gamma   90.00
#
_symmetry.space_group_name_H-M   'P 1'
#
loop_
_entity.id
_entity.type
_entity.pdbx_description
1 polymer ?
#
loop_
_entity_poly.entity_id
_entity_poly.type
_entity_poly.pdbx_seq_one_letter_code
_entity_poly.pdbx_strand_id
1 'polypeptide(L)'
;MPCRYSELLGSVEAPAHKWLTAEIPLGVARMIYRDGQCYEIGERYLDHLRAEIKKLLTTPSAVTLPAWSSSVPEESYNKAVAAQPGYLCLDQKFVHSGPHRRGQGIEVCDLLGPNDELIHIKRADRSSLLSHLFMQGVVSADTLREEESARQRFAERVHAVSEGTRTVPLGFKPSKVVYGIALKSGEALTPQNLFTFAQVAMYRAVRHLRSSEIEVEVVGISG
;
A
#
# COMPACT_ATOMS: atom_id res chain seq x y z
N MET A 1 36.65 -31.47 -18.13
CA MET A 1 35.73 -31.19 -17.01
C MET A 1 36.55 -30.76 -15.79
N PRO A 2 36.15 -29.74 -15.00
CA PRO A 2 35.34 -28.54 -15.27
C PRO A 2 36.20 -27.25 -15.24
N CYS A 3 36.01 -26.33 -16.20
CA CYS A 3 35.20 -25.10 -16.10
C CYS A 3 35.61 -24.11 -14.99
N ARG A 4 36.38 -23.10 -15.39
CA ARG A 4 36.57 -21.82 -14.68
C ARG A 4 35.35 -20.93 -14.95
N TYR A 5 34.79 -20.35 -13.89
CA TYR A 5 33.82 -19.26 -13.96
C TYR A 5 34.58 -17.97 -14.31
N SER A 6 34.24 -17.31 -15.42
CA SER A 6 34.60 -15.92 -15.66
C SER A 6 33.34 -15.12 -15.96
N GLU A 7 33.27 -13.95 -15.33
CA GLU A 7 32.19 -12.96 -15.38
C GLU A 7 31.73 -12.61 -16.79
N LEU A 8 30.41 -12.45 -16.96
CA LEU A 8 29.79 -11.63 -17.99
C LEU A 8 28.49 -11.06 -17.41
N LEU A 9 28.60 -9.98 -16.63
CA LEU A 9 27.47 -9.07 -16.39
C LEU A 9 27.24 -8.29 -17.69
N GLY A 10 26.41 -8.84 -18.58
CA GLY A 10 25.86 -8.09 -19.70
C GLY A 10 24.87 -7.06 -19.16
N SER A 11 25.19 -5.78 -19.30
CA SER A 11 24.24 -4.70 -19.15
C SER A 11 23.08 -4.92 -20.13
N VAL A 12 21.87 -5.16 -19.62
CA VAL A 12 20.67 -5.17 -20.45
C VAL A 12 20.36 -3.72 -20.79
N GLU A 13 20.76 -3.26 -21.98
CA GLU A 13 20.28 -2.01 -22.56
C GLU A 13 18.79 -2.16 -22.88
N ALA A 14 17.95 -1.93 -21.86
CA ALA A 14 16.52 -1.74 -22.08
C ALA A 14 16.31 -0.28 -22.48
N PRO A 15 15.77 0.02 -23.68
CA PRO A 15 15.55 1.40 -24.07
C PRO A 15 14.61 2.08 -23.08
N ALA A 16 14.98 3.27 -22.60
CA ALA A 16 14.34 3.97 -21.48
C ALA A 16 12.82 4.12 -21.64
N HIS A 17 12.32 4.19 -22.87
CA HIS A 17 10.89 4.26 -23.17
C HIS A 17 10.10 3.04 -22.64
N LYS A 18 10.72 1.86 -22.51
CA LYS A 18 10.05 0.68 -21.93
C LYS A 18 9.72 0.85 -20.45
N TRP A 19 10.30 1.85 -19.80
CA TRP A 19 10.10 2.20 -18.38
C TRP A 19 9.34 3.52 -18.20
N LEU A 20 8.95 4.18 -19.28
CA LEU A 20 8.15 5.40 -19.22
C LEU A 20 6.67 5.03 -19.14
N THR A 21 5.97 5.62 -18.16
CA THR A 21 4.52 5.71 -18.19
C THR A 21 4.16 7.17 -18.43
N ALA A 22 3.54 7.47 -19.57
CA ALA A 22 3.10 8.81 -19.94
C ALA A 22 1.58 8.81 -20.16
N GLU A 23 0.91 9.85 -19.67
CA GLU A 23 -0.49 10.14 -20.01
C GLU A 23 -0.49 11.21 -21.11
N ILE A 24 -1.03 10.85 -22.28
CA ILE A 24 -1.22 11.78 -23.39
C ILE A 24 -2.72 11.98 -23.55
N PRO A 25 -3.27 13.17 -23.25
CA PRO A 25 -4.66 13.46 -23.55
C PRO A 25 -4.83 13.57 -25.07
N LEU A 26 -5.58 12.65 -25.66
CA LEU A 26 -5.94 12.63 -27.09
C LEU A 26 -7.47 12.69 -27.21
N GLY A 27 -8.02 13.90 -27.08
CA GLY A 27 -9.47 14.10 -27.09
C GLY A 27 -10.16 13.42 -25.90
N VAL A 28 -11.04 12.46 -26.16
CA VAL A 28 -11.78 11.69 -25.13
C VAL A 28 -11.02 10.44 -24.66
N ALA A 29 -10.00 10.00 -25.39
CA ALA A 29 -9.26 8.78 -25.08
C ALA A 29 -8.01 9.06 -24.23
N ARG A 30 -7.73 8.16 -23.29
CA ARG A 30 -6.50 8.17 -22.49
C ARG A 30 -5.65 6.97 -22.86
N MET A 31 -4.42 7.24 -23.28
CA MET A 31 -3.45 6.22 -23.62
C MET A 31 -2.53 5.95 -22.44
N ILE A 32 -2.30 4.67 -22.12
CA ILE A 32 -1.17 4.26 -21.28
C ILE A 32 -0.08 3.75 -22.19
N TYR A 33 1.11 4.33 -22.07
CA TYR A 33 2.32 3.77 -22.66
C TYR A 33 2.99 2.81 -21.67
N ARG A 34 3.21 1.56 -22.08
CA ARG A 34 3.94 0.53 -21.30
C ARG A 34 4.67 -0.41 -22.24
N ASP A 35 5.91 -0.77 -21.92
CA ASP A 35 6.73 -1.76 -22.67
C ASP A 35 6.88 -1.44 -24.17
N GLY A 36 6.88 -0.15 -24.54
CA GLY A 36 6.96 0.26 -25.94
C GLY A 36 5.63 0.27 -26.69
N GLN A 37 4.51 -0.04 -26.01
CA GLN A 37 3.19 -0.14 -26.61
C GLN A 37 2.23 0.89 -26.02
N CYS A 38 1.44 1.51 -26.91
CA CYS A 38 0.35 2.39 -26.54
C CYS A 38 -0.92 1.55 -26.38
N TYR A 39 -1.46 1.51 -25.18
CA TYR A 39 -2.74 0.89 -24.88
C TYR A 39 -3.80 1.98 -24.82
N GLU A 40 -4.78 1.90 -25.71
CA GLU A 40 -6.02 2.68 -25.57
C GLU A 40 -6.79 2.07 -24.41
N ILE A 41 -6.92 2.80 -23.30
CA ILE A 41 -7.87 2.37 -22.29
C ILE A 41 -9.25 2.77 -22.80
N GLY A 42 -9.98 1.81 -23.37
CA GLY A 42 -11.35 2.04 -23.79
C GLY A 42 -12.22 2.52 -22.61
N GLU A 43 -13.16 3.43 -22.89
CA GLU A 43 -14.03 4.06 -21.88
C GLU A 43 -14.69 3.03 -20.95
N ARG A 44 -15.13 1.88 -21.48
CA ARG A 44 -15.74 0.79 -20.70
C ARG A 44 -14.84 0.26 -19.58
N TYR A 45 -13.53 0.18 -19.79
CA TYR A 45 -12.60 -0.26 -18.74
C TYR A 45 -12.47 0.81 -17.65
N LEU A 46 -12.38 2.09 -18.02
CA LEU A 46 -12.31 3.19 -17.06
C LEU A 46 -13.61 3.29 -16.24
N ASP A 47 -14.76 3.08 -16.87
CA ASP A 47 -16.05 3.09 -16.19
C ASP A 47 -16.18 1.94 -15.20
N HIS A 48 -15.76 0.74 -15.60
CA HIS A 48 -15.72 -0.41 -14.70
C HIS A 48 -14.77 -0.16 -13.52
N LEU A 49 -13.55 0.34 -13.78
CA LEU A 49 -12.57 0.69 -12.76
C LEU A 49 -13.13 1.73 -11.78
N ARG A 50 -13.72 2.82 -12.28
CA ARG A 50 -14.33 3.87 -11.45
C ARG A 50 -15.48 3.33 -10.61
N ALA A 51 -16.31 2.43 -11.16
CA ALA A 51 -17.40 1.82 -10.42
C ALA A 51 -16.88 0.95 -9.25
N GLU A 52 -15.84 0.15 -9.48
CA GLU A 52 -15.21 -0.66 -8.43
C GLU A 52 -14.55 0.20 -7.35
N ILE A 53 -13.86 1.27 -7.75
CA ILE A 53 -13.26 2.22 -6.81
C ILE A 53 -14.34 2.95 -6.02
N LYS A 54 -15.42 3.39 -6.68
CA LYS A 54 -16.54 4.03 -6.00
C LYS A 54 -17.10 3.13 -4.90
N LYS A 55 -17.35 1.86 -5.21
CA LYS A 55 -17.82 0.88 -4.22
C LYS A 55 -16.86 0.82 -3.03
N LEU A 56 -15.56 0.63 -3.31
CA LEU A 56 -14.52 0.53 -2.28
C LEU A 56 -14.47 1.76 -1.36
N LEU A 57 -14.57 2.97 -1.91
CA LEU A 57 -14.52 4.22 -1.15
C LEU A 57 -15.83 4.51 -0.38
N THR A 58 -16.94 3.89 -0.76
CA THR A 58 -18.23 4.07 -0.08
C THR A 58 -18.55 2.96 0.92
N THR A 59 -17.79 1.88 0.92
CA THR A 59 -17.96 0.80 1.90
C THR A 59 -17.59 1.33 3.29
N PRO A 60 -18.49 1.23 4.29
CA PRO A 60 -18.17 1.61 5.66
C PRO A 60 -17.00 0.80 6.20
N SER A 61 -16.11 1.47 6.94
CA SER A 61 -15.00 0.83 7.65
C SER A 61 -15.31 0.73 9.14
N ALA A 62 -14.90 -0.38 9.75
CA ALA A 62 -14.90 -0.51 11.22
C ALA A 62 -13.71 0.23 11.85
N VAL A 63 -12.67 0.54 11.06
CA VAL A 63 -11.51 1.30 11.50
C VAL A 63 -11.87 2.79 11.58
N THR A 64 -11.74 3.35 12.78
CA THR A 64 -11.95 4.78 13.03
C THR A 64 -10.64 5.56 12.86
N LEU A 65 -10.59 6.40 11.83
CA LEU A 65 -9.48 7.33 11.59
C LEU A 65 -9.97 8.77 11.79
N PRO A 66 -9.46 9.51 12.79
CA PRO A 66 -9.88 10.88 13.06
C PRO A 66 -9.44 11.84 11.94
N ALA A 67 -10.02 13.05 11.91
CA ALA A 67 -9.60 14.07 10.97
C ALA A 67 -8.10 14.39 11.12
N TRP A 68 -7.43 14.59 9.99
CA TRP A 68 -6.00 14.88 9.94
C TRP A 68 -5.78 16.30 9.43
N SER A 69 -5.52 17.24 10.35
CA SER A 69 -5.13 18.61 9.99
C SER A 69 -3.85 18.64 9.15
N SER A 70 -3.82 19.51 8.14
CA SER A 70 -2.66 19.69 7.24
C SER A 70 -1.39 20.18 7.94
N SER A 71 -1.50 20.76 9.14
CA SER A 71 -0.35 21.20 9.94
C SER A 71 0.29 20.08 10.77
N VAL A 72 -0.37 18.93 10.89
CA VAL A 72 0.09 17.81 11.71
C VAL A 72 0.94 16.85 10.86
N PRO A 73 2.19 16.57 11.22
CA PRO A 73 3.02 15.56 10.55
C PRO A 73 2.41 14.14 10.61
N GLU A 74 2.74 13.29 9.64
CA GLU A 74 2.26 11.89 9.54
C GLU A 74 2.57 11.08 10.81
N GLU A 75 3.81 11.18 11.33
CA GLU A 75 4.22 10.52 12.58
C GLU A 75 3.35 10.94 13.78
N SER A 76 3.09 12.24 13.93
CA SER A 76 2.26 12.78 15.01
C SER A 76 0.81 12.33 14.88
N TYR A 77 0.30 12.26 13.65
CA TYR A 77 -1.03 11.75 13.38
C TYR A 77 -1.13 10.26 13.74
N ASN A 78 -0.20 9.42 13.29
CA ASN A 78 -0.18 7.99 13.62
C ASN A 78 -0.14 7.75 15.13
N LYS A 79 0.69 8.50 15.87
CA LYS A 79 0.73 8.46 17.34
C LYS A 79 -0.62 8.85 17.98
N ALA A 80 -1.29 9.87 17.45
CA ALA A 80 -2.60 10.28 17.94
C ALA A 80 -3.69 9.22 17.67
N VAL A 81 -3.68 8.58 16.49
CA VAL A 81 -4.58 7.46 16.18
C VAL A 81 -4.32 6.28 17.11
N ALA A 82 -3.05 5.97 17.38
CA ALA A 82 -2.64 4.88 18.28
C ALA A 82 -2.98 5.10 19.75
N ALA A 83 -3.32 6.33 20.16
CA ALA A 83 -3.81 6.59 21.51
C ALA A 83 -5.26 6.09 21.71
N GLN A 84 -5.97 5.73 20.65
CA GLN A 84 -7.29 5.11 20.73
C GLN A 84 -7.18 3.65 21.21
N PRO A 85 -8.19 3.14 21.96
CA PRO A 85 -8.20 1.75 22.41
C PRO A 85 -8.05 0.75 21.27
N GLY A 86 -7.13 -0.20 21.43
CA GLY A 86 -6.92 -1.27 20.45
C GLY A 86 -6.08 -0.86 19.23
N TYR A 87 -5.55 0.34 19.14
CA TYR A 87 -4.60 0.70 18.09
C TYR A 87 -3.16 0.58 18.60
N LEU A 88 -2.22 0.27 17.70
CA LEU A 88 -0.78 0.26 18.02
C LEU A 88 -0.01 0.97 16.91
N CYS A 89 0.87 1.91 17.29
CA CYS A 89 1.73 2.62 16.35
C CYS A 89 2.93 1.75 15.96
N LEU A 90 3.01 1.38 14.69
CA LEU A 90 4.10 0.61 14.09
C LEU A 90 4.84 1.38 12.99
N ASP A 91 4.53 2.67 12.84
CA ASP A 91 5.25 3.62 12.00
C ASP A 91 6.76 3.56 12.28
N GLN A 92 7.53 3.37 11.21
CA GLN A 92 8.98 3.18 11.20
C GLN A 92 9.47 2.00 12.05
N LYS A 93 8.61 1.02 12.35
CA LYS A 93 8.95 -0.20 13.10
C LYS A 93 9.21 -1.36 12.14
N PHE A 94 10.34 -1.28 11.44
CA PHE A 94 10.75 -2.25 10.43
C PHE A 94 11.01 -3.66 10.95
N VAL A 95 10.56 -4.66 10.20
CA VAL A 95 10.84 -6.10 10.34
C VAL A 95 11.92 -6.50 9.34
N HIS A 96 13.02 -7.10 9.82
CA HIS A 96 14.15 -7.48 8.97
C HIS A 96 14.14 -8.98 8.69
N SER A 97 13.65 -9.35 7.51
CA SER A 97 13.24 -10.72 7.23
C SER A 97 13.62 -11.24 5.86
N GLY A 98 13.99 -12.52 5.75
CA GLY A 98 14.21 -13.17 4.47
C GLY A 98 15.06 -12.33 3.50
N PRO A 99 14.56 -11.97 2.30
CA PRO A 99 15.21 -11.05 1.37
C PRO A 99 15.48 -9.64 1.95
N HIS A 100 14.64 -9.18 2.87
CA HIS A 100 14.71 -7.89 3.57
C HIS A 100 15.53 -7.94 4.87
N ARG A 101 16.32 -9.00 5.08
CA ARG A 101 17.22 -9.11 6.24
C ARG A 101 18.35 -8.08 6.20
N ARG A 102 18.76 -7.64 5.01
CA ARG A 102 19.79 -6.61 4.81
C ARG A 102 19.12 -5.32 4.32
N GLY A 103 19.51 -4.17 4.85
CA GLY A 103 18.92 -2.86 4.52
C GLY A 103 17.84 -2.40 5.52
N GLN A 104 16.91 -1.55 5.07
CA GLN A 104 15.92 -0.89 5.93
C GLN A 104 14.88 -1.85 6.53
N GLY A 105 14.69 -3.04 5.97
CA GLY A 105 13.64 -3.97 6.38
C GLY A 105 12.29 -3.62 5.75
N ILE A 106 11.23 -4.28 6.22
CA ILE A 106 9.84 -4.02 5.80
C ILE A 106 9.09 -3.32 6.92
N GLU A 107 8.50 -2.19 6.60
CA GLU A 107 7.46 -1.58 7.42
C GLU A 107 6.14 -2.28 7.15
N VAL A 108 5.73 -3.16 8.07
CA VAL A 108 4.55 -4.02 7.87
C VAL A 108 3.27 -3.18 7.78
N CYS A 109 3.13 -2.17 8.63
CA CYS A 109 2.03 -1.22 8.61
C CYS A 109 2.39 -0.02 9.49
N ASP A 110 1.72 1.12 9.28
CA ASP A 110 1.90 2.30 10.11
C ASP A 110 1.16 2.14 11.45
N LEU A 111 0.00 1.48 11.39
CA LEU A 111 -0.86 1.19 12.54
C LEU A 111 -1.36 -0.26 12.48
N LEU A 112 -1.42 -0.92 13.64
CA LEU A 112 -2.17 -2.16 13.80
C LEU A 112 -3.53 -1.82 14.43
N GLY A 113 -4.61 -2.15 13.71
CA GLY A 113 -5.98 -1.86 14.15
C GLY A 113 -6.48 -2.79 15.26
N PRO A 114 -7.67 -2.55 15.85
CA PRO A 114 -8.19 -3.31 16.99
C PRO A 114 -8.40 -4.80 16.74
N ASN A 115 -8.58 -5.23 15.49
CA ASN A 115 -8.72 -6.63 15.10
C ASN A 115 -7.52 -7.10 14.25
N ASP A 116 -6.35 -6.53 14.50
CA ASP A 116 -5.09 -6.79 13.80
C ASP A 116 -5.12 -6.44 12.30
N GLU A 117 -5.93 -5.44 11.92
CA GLU A 117 -5.89 -4.87 10.58
C GLU A 117 -4.54 -4.20 10.31
N LEU A 118 -3.94 -4.48 9.14
CA LEU A 118 -2.75 -3.75 8.69
C LEU A 118 -3.17 -2.42 8.08
N ILE A 119 -2.98 -1.33 8.81
CA ILE A 119 -3.41 0.00 8.40
C ILE A 119 -2.20 0.79 7.88
N HIS A 120 -2.32 1.29 6.65
CA HIS A 120 -1.35 2.15 6.00
C HIS A 120 -1.94 3.54 5.78
N ILE A 121 -1.25 4.58 6.26
CA ILE A 121 -1.66 5.97 6.28
C ILE A 121 -0.82 6.78 5.30
N LYS A 122 -1.48 7.61 4.48
CA LYS A 122 -0.76 8.58 3.65
C LYS A 122 -1.52 9.85 3.41
N ARG A 123 -0.81 10.98 3.53
CA ARG A 123 -1.21 12.23 2.88
C ARG A 123 -0.54 12.34 1.52
N ALA A 124 -1.33 12.49 0.47
CA ALA A 124 -0.83 12.51 -0.91
C ALA A 124 -1.25 13.75 -1.69
N ASP A 125 -0.32 14.25 -2.51
CA ASP A 125 -0.53 15.30 -3.52
C ASP A 125 -0.23 14.84 -4.95
N ARG A 126 0.14 13.57 -5.12
CA ARG A 126 0.50 12.97 -6.40
C ARG A 126 0.27 11.47 -6.41
N SER A 127 0.08 10.92 -7.60
CA SER A 127 -0.18 9.49 -7.81
C SER A 127 0.94 8.59 -7.31
N SER A 128 2.21 8.99 -7.45
CA SER A 128 3.35 8.16 -7.07
C SER A 128 3.39 7.82 -5.58
N LEU A 129 2.95 8.74 -4.71
CA LEU A 129 2.85 8.49 -3.26
C LEU A 129 1.78 7.43 -2.94
N LEU A 130 0.62 7.51 -3.61
CA LEU A 130 -0.45 6.54 -3.40
C LEU A 130 -0.11 5.18 -4.01
N SER A 131 0.50 5.15 -5.20
CA SER A 131 1.00 3.91 -5.79
C SER A 131 1.99 3.20 -4.87
N HIS A 132 2.88 3.95 -4.22
CA HIS A 132 3.79 3.40 -3.21
C HIS A 132 3.03 2.86 -2.01
N LEU A 133 2.06 3.61 -1.48
CA LEU A 133 1.20 3.17 -0.37
C LEU A 133 0.52 1.83 -0.68
N PHE A 134 -0.11 1.70 -1.85
CA PHE A 134 -0.78 0.46 -2.24
C PHE A 134 0.20 -0.71 -2.33
N MET A 135 1.38 -0.49 -2.91
CA MET A 135 2.42 -1.51 -2.97
C MET A 135 2.97 -1.89 -1.60
N GLN A 136 3.06 -0.97 -0.64
CA GLN A 136 3.43 -1.29 0.73
C GLN A 136 2.46 -2.31 1.33
N GLY A 137 1.14 -2.09 1.22
CA GLY A 137 0.16 -3.05 1.73
C GLY A 137 0.22 -4.43 1.07
N VAL A 138 0.50 -4.49 -0.24
CA VAL A 138 0.73 -5.76 -0.96
C VAL A 138 1.96 -6.48 -0.43
N VAL A 139 3.10 -5.79 -0.39
CA VAL A 139 4.37 -6.38 0.06
C VAL A 139 4.27 -6.85 1.51
N SER A 140 3.68 -6.04 2.41
CA SER A 140 3.49 -6.42 3.81
C SER A 140 2.66 -7.69 3.96
N ALA A 141 1.54 -7.78 3.23
CA ALA A 141 0.65 -8.93 3.27
C ALA A 141 1.33 -10.20 2.73
N ASP A 142 1.99 -10.10 1.57
CA ASP A 142 2.67 -11.24 0.94
C ASP A 142 3.81 -11.72 1.83
N THR A 143 4.66 -10.82 2.35
CA THR A 143 5.75 -11.19 3.24
C THR A 143 5.24 -11.91 4.49
N LEU A 144 4.18 -11.43 5.14
CA LEU A 144 3.64 -12.12 6.32
C LEU A 144 3.00 -13.47 5.98
N ARG A 145 2.44 -13.65 4.78
CA ARG A 145 1.87 -14.94 4.37
C ARG A 145 2.95 -15.97 4.01
N GLU A 146 4.01 -15.53 3.36
CA GLU A 146 5.02 -16.41 2.77
C GLU A 146 6.18 -16.69 3.73
N GLU A 147 6.56 -15.73 4.56
CA GLU A 147 7.77 -15.83 5.39
C GLU A 147 7.44 -16.09 6.87
N GLU A 148 7.70 -17.31 7.34
CA GLU A 148 7.57 -17.65 8.77
C GLU A 148 8.40 -16.74 9.67
N SER A 149 9.64 -16.46 9.24
CA SER A 149 10.51 -15.58 10.01
C SER A 149 10.04 -14.12 10.03
N ALA A 150 9.25 -13.66 9.05
CA ALA A 150 8.63 -12.34 9.09
C ALA A 150 7.53 -12.30 10.15
N ARG A 151 6.68 -13.33 10.20
CA ARG A 151 5.61 -13.45 11.19
C ARG A 151 6.14 -13.45 12.63
N GLN A 152 7.19 -14.23 12.88
CA GLN A 152 7.82 -14.27 14.21
C GLN A 152 8.36 -12.90 14.63
N ARG A 153 9.11 -12.23 13.76
CA ARG A 153 9.62 -10.88 14.04
C ARG A 153 8.52 -9.83 14.17
N PHE A 154 7.45 -9.97 13.41
CA PHE A 154 6.30 -9.08 13.53
C PHE A 154 5.62 -9.26 14.88
N ALA A 155 5.38 -10.51 15.31
CA ALA A 155 4.83 -10.81 16.63
C ALA A 155 5.73 -10.29 17.77
N GLU A 156 7.04 -10.49 17.67
CA GLU A 156 8.03 -9.92 18.59
C GLU A 156 7.95 -8.39 18.61
N ARG A 157 7.83 -7.75 17.44
CA ARG A 157 7.73 -6.30 17.34
C ARG A 157 6.45 -5.76 17.98
N VAL A 158 5.31 -6.40 17.73
CA VAL A 158 4.02 -6.05 18.35
C VAL A 158 4.12 -6.16 19.87
N HIS A 159 4.68 -7.26 20.37
CA HIS A 159 4.88 -7.47 21.80
C HIS A 159 5.80 -6.40 22.41
N ALA A 160 6.93 -6.11 21.76
CA ALA A 160 7.89 -5.13 22.27
C ALA A 160 7.35 -3.70 22.26
N VAL A 161 6.71 -3.26 21.17
CA VAL A 161 6.20 -1.89 21.03
C VAL A 161 5.00 -1.63 21.92
N SER A 162 4.21 -2.67 22.21
CA SER A 162 3.08 -2.59 23.15
C SER A 162 3.48 -2.80 24.61
N GLU A 163 4.77 -2.94 24.93
CA GLU A 163 5.27 -3.25 26.27
C GLU A 163 4.60 -4.50 26.87
N GLY A 164 4.31 -5.48 26.02
CA GLY A 164 3.68 -6.74 26.37
C GLY A 164 2.16 -6.71 26.51
N THR A 165 1.52 -5.56 26.36
CA THR A 165 0.05 -5.44 26.47
C THR A 165 -0.70 -6.01 25.27
N ARG A 166 -0.02 -6.18 24.13
CA ARG A 166 -0.58 -6.75 22.90
C ARG A 166 0.28 -7.90 22.39
N THR A 167 -0.38 -8.94 21.89
CA THR A 167 0.26 -10.07 21.20
C THR A 167 -0.51 -10.39 19.94
N VAL A 168 0.22 -10.88 18.93
CA VAL A 168 -0.37 -11.53 17.75
C VAL A 168 0.20 -12.95 17.65
N PRO A 169 -0.52 -13.92 17.05
CA PRO A 169 -0.03 -15.28 16.91
C PRO A 169 1.29 -15.35 16.12
N LEU A 170 2.19 -16.29 16.46
CA LEU A 170 3.42 -16.49 15.66
C LEU A 170 3.12 -16.91 14.21
N GLY A 171 1.98 -17.56 13.98
CA GLY A 171 1.46 -17.88 12.66
C GLY A 171 0.56 -16.80 12.05
N PHE A 172 0.62 -15.56 12.54
CA PHE A 172 -0.24 -14.45 12.10
C PHE A 172 -0.21 -14.30 10.58
N LYS A 173 -1.39 -14.36 9.97
CA LYS A 173 -1.61 -14.02 8.57
C LYS A 173 -2.66 -12.92 8.53
N PRO A 174 -2.37 -11.80 7.85
CA PRO A 174 -3.32 -10.69 7.81
C PRO A 174 -4.58 -11.13 7.08
N SER A 175 -5.74 -10.85 7.67
CA SER A 175 -7.05 -11.03 7.05
C SER A 175 -7.57 -9.72 6.43
N LYS A 176 -7.02 -8.57 6.84
CA LYS A 176 -7.48 -7.25 6.40
C LYS A 176 -6.34 -6.25 6.25
N VAL A 177 -6.38 -5.49 5.16
CA VAL A 177 -5.53 -4.32 4.89
C VAL A 177 -6.42 -3.09 4.75
N VAL A 178 -6.03 -1.99 5.39
CA VAL A 178 -6.76 -0.72 5.34
C VAL A 178 -5.84 0.39 4.84
N TYR A 179 -6.28 1.13 3.84
CA TYR A 179 -5.57 2.31 3.36
C TYR A 179 -6.28 3.58 3.83
N GLY A 180 -5.69 4.29 4.79
CA GLY A 180 -6.14 5.61 5.24
C GLY A 180 -5.49 6.72 4.40
N ILE A 181 -6.28 7.45 3.64
CA ILE A 181 -5.75 8.42 2.66
C ILE A 181 -6.34 9.81 2.92
N ALA A 182 -5.46 10.78 3.12
CA ALA A 182 -5.80 12.21 3.08
C ALA A 182 -5.27 12.83 1.78
N LEU A 183 -6.10 13.59 1.07
CA LEU A 183 -5.63 14.40 -0.06
C LEU A 183 -5.07 15.73 0.47
N LYS A 184 -3.92 16.16 -0.04
CA LYS A 184 -3.31 17.45 0.38
C LYS A 184 -4.18 18.66 0.02
N SER A 185 -5.08 18.53 -0.94
CA SER A 185 -6.08 19.55 -1.27
C SER A 185 -7.12 19.76 -0.15
N GLY A 186 -7.22 18.82 0.80
CA GLY A 186 -8.29 18.81 1.83
C GLY A 186 -9.64 18.32 1.31
N GLU A 187 -9.74 18.02 0.01
CA GLU A 187 -10.95 17.50 -0.59
C GLU A 187 -11.23 16.06 -0.16
N ALA A 188 -12.50 15.67 -0.20
CA ALA A 188 -12.89 14.30 0.02
C ALA A 188 -12.26 13.36 -1.02
N LEU A 189 -11.83 12.19 -0.55
CA LEU A 189 -11.34 11.12 -1.40
C LEU A 189 -12.50 10.52 -2.20
N THR A 190 -12.57 10.86 -3.48
CA THR A 190 -13.59 10.37 -4.41
C THR A 190 -12.93 9.79 -5.65
N PRO A 191 -13.63 8.96 -6.45
CA PRO A 191 -13.11 8.50 -7.73
C PRO A 191 -12.76 9.65 -8.70
N GLN A 192 -13.37 10.83 -8.53
CA GLN A 192 -13.13 12.02 -9.35
C GLN A 192 -11.86 12.77 -8.89
N ASN A 193 -11.63 12.85 -7.58
CA ASN A 193 -10.50 13.57 -7.00
C ASN A 193 -9.24 12.70 -6.88
N LEU A 194 -9.37 11.39 -7.09
CA LEU A 194 -8.23 10.47 -7.08
C LEU A 194 -7.52 10.45 -8.45
N PHE A 195 -6.20 10.60 -8.45
CA PHE A 195 -5.37 10.56 -9.65
C PHE A 195 -5.54 9.25 -10.45
N THR A 196 -5.62 9.33 -11.79
CA THR A 196 -5.84 8.17 -12.69
C THR A 196 -4.88 7.00 -12.41
N PHE A 197 -3.58 7.28 -12.26
CA PHE A 197 -2.60 6.22 -11.96
C PHE A 197 -2.78 5.62 -10.58
N ALA A 198 -3.19 6.41 -9.59
CA ALA A 198 -3.50 5.90 -8.26
C ALA A 198 -4.76 5.00 -8.30
N GLN A 199 -5.74 5.34 -9.14
CA GLN A 199 -6.92 4.48 -9.37
C GLN A 199 -6.52 3.10 -9.91
N VAL A 200 -5.67 3.07 -10.94
CA VAL A 200 -5.17 1.81 -11.53
C VAL A 200 -4.32 1.02 -10.52
N ALA A 201 -3.43 1.68 -9.78
CA ALA A 201 -2.60 1.04 -8.77
C ALA A 201 -3.45 0.43 -7.64
N MET A 202 -4.41 1.19 -7.12
CA MET A 202 -5.36 0.71 -6.10
C MET A 202 -6.13 -0.50 -6.58
N TYR A 203 -6.73 -0.43 -7.78
CA TYR A 203 -7.50 -1.55 -8.32
C TYR A 203 -6.65 -2.83 -8.43
N ARG A 204 -5.40 -2.72 -8.88
CA ARG A 204 -4.47 -3.86 -8.94
C ARG A 204 -4.13 -4.41 -7.56
N ALA A 205 -3.77 -3.55 -6.60
CA ALA A 205 -3.45 -3.95 -5.23
C ALA A 205 -4.64 -4.64 -4.56
N VAL A 206 -5.84 -4.05 -4.68
CA VAL A 206 -7.08 -4.62 -4.13
C VAL A 206 -7.37 -6.00 -4.73
N ARG A 207 -7.22 -6.17 -6.06
CA ARG A 207 -7.42 -7.47 -6.70
C ARG A 207 -6.40 -8.51 -6.24
N HIS A 208 -5.14 -8.12 -6.10
CA HIS A 208 -4.08 -8.99 -5.59
C HIS A 208 -4.39 -9.48 -4.17
N LEU A 209 -4.63 -8.54 -3.25
CA LEU A 209 -4.94 -8.84 -1.85
C LEU A 209 -6.20 -9.72 -1.72
N ARG A 210 -7.28 -9.39 -2.43
CA ARG A 210 -8.51 -10.20 -2.43
C ARG A 210 -8.32 -11.60 -3.00
N SER A 211 -7.43 -11.79 -3.98
CA SER A 211 -7.10 -13.12 -4.50
C SER A 211 -6.39 -14.00 -3.47
N SER A 212 -5.76 -13.37 -2.47
CA SER A 212 -5.17 -14.01 -1.30
C SER A 212 -6.13 -14.09 -0.09
N GLU A 213 -7.44 -13.87 -0.31
CA GLU A 213 -8.48 -13.87 0.72
C GLU A 213 -8.29 -12.79 1.80
N ILE A 214 -7.67 -11.66 1.43
CA ILE A 214 -7.49 -10.50 2.30
C ILE A 214 -8.55 -9.46 1.97
N GLU A 215 -9.32 -9.06 2.98
CA GLU A 215 -10.24 -7.94 2.90
C GLU A 215 -9.47 -6.63 2.73
N VAL A 216 -10.03 -5.72 1.92
CA VAL A 216 -9.41 -4.41 1.69
C VAL A 216 -10.44 -3.32 1.87
N GLU A 217 -10.09 -2.35 2.71
CA GLU A 217 -10.86 -1.13 2.95
C GLU A 217 -10.01 0.10 2.60
N VAL A 218 -10.66 1.15 2.13
CA VAL A 218 -10.02 2.44 1.86
C VAL A 218 -10.82 3.52 2.55
N VAL A 219 -10.16 4.23 3.46
CA VAL A 219 -10.78 5.25 4.30
C VAL A 219 -10.24 6.62 3.87
N GLY A 220 -11.13 7.48 3.35
CA GLY A 220 -10.81 8.88 3.13
C GLY A 220 -10.74 9.62 4.47
N ILE A 221 -9.58 10.16 4.81
CA ILE A 221 -9.37 10.94 6.03
C ILE A 221 -9.64 12.41 5.72
N SER A 222 -10.58 13.02 6.45
CA SER A 222 -10.89 14.44 6.30
C SER A 222 -9.73 15.33 6.76
N GLY A 223 -9.47 16.39 6.00
CA GLY A 223 -8.42 17.39 6.28
C GLY A 223 -8.78 18.40 7.37
#